data_AF-A0A1A9A8S4-F1
#
_entry.id   AF-A0A1A9A8S4-F1
#
_cell.length_a   1.000
_cell.length_b   1.000
_cell.length_c   1.000
_cell.angle_alpha   90.00
_cell.angle_beta   90.00
_cell.angle_gamma   90.00
#
_symmetry.space_group_name_H-M   'P 1'
#
loop_
_entity.id
_entity.type
_entity.pdbx_description
1 polymer ?
#
loop_
_entity_poly.entity_id
_entity_poly.type
_entity_poly.pdbx_seq_one_letter_code
_entity_poly.pdbx_strand_id
1 'polypeptide(L)'
;MFSIQVAAEPVADPLGILAAYCDTSAGTVRAYDLLPAPRATLTPTVIKVTRSPWMGSRISHEEAHHLLSLSNTAPWAAVPATAHLRDADPQVENDLYDEALRLHRHFIHNRRPGLGLGKISKCLHLTRPGLFPILDSAVRKRYRRAAKEAAQTLTAAGCLDRPRRRAYWAAIRQDLLRSQDGLAQLRSAASEHDNALVREAAQKLSDVRLLDILTWAPNPA
;
A
#
# COMPACT_ATOMS: atom_id res chain seq x y z
N MET A 1 -21.30 -13.50 2.45
CA MET A 1 -20.09 -13.82 1.67
C MET A 1 -19.36 -12.51 1.42
N PHE A 2 -18.06 -12.43 1.73
CA PHE A 2 -17.31 -11.20 1.54
C PHE A 2 -17.21 -10.88 0.03
N SER A 3 -17.62 -9.69 -0.38
CA SER A 3 -17.40 -9.20 -1.76
C SER A 3 -16.12 -8.36 -1.79
N ILE A 4 -14.97 -9.03 -1.88
CA ILE A 4 -13.64 -8.39 -1.99
C ILE A 4 -12.97 -8.83 -3.27
N GLN A 5 -12.36 -7.88 -3.98
CA GLN A 5 -11.59 -8.12 -5.20
C GLN A 5 -10.13 -7.71 -5.03
N VAL A 6 -9.22 -8.48 -5.61
CA VAL A 6 -7.80 -8.14 -5.76
C VAL A 6 -7.39 -8.35 -7.20
N ALA A 7 -6.81 -7.32 -7.82
CA ALA A 7 -6.52 -7.27 -9.24
C ALA A 7 -7.75 -7.61 -10.10
N ALA A 8 -8.92 -7.08 -9.71
CA ALA A 8 -10.23 -7.35 -10.31
C ALA A 8 -10.70 -8.82 -10.25
N GLU A 9 -10.15 -9.63 -9.36
CA GLU A 9 -10.54 -11.04 -9.16
C GLU A 9 -11.07 -11.25 -7.73
N PRO A 10 -12.15 -12.02 -7.54
CA PRO A 10 -12.74 -12.22 -6.22
C PRO A 10 -11.81 -13.01 -5.29
N VAL A 11 -11.87 -12.69 -3.99
CA VAL A 11 -11.13 -13.39 -2.93
C VAL A 11 -12.07 -14.35 -2.20
N ALA A 12 -11.78 -15.65 -2.25
CA ALA A 12 -12.68 -16.70 -1.75
C ALA A 12 -12.76 -16.78 -0.21
N ASP A 13 -11.64 -16.64 0.50
CA ASP A 13 -11.58 -16.71 1.97
C ASP A 13 -10.74 -15.57 2.58
N PRO A 14 -11.23 -14.31 2.56
CA PRO A 14 -10.47 -13.17 3.09
C PRO A 14 -10.12 -13.28 4.58
N LEU A 15 -11.01 -13.85 5.39
CA LEU A 15 -10.77 -13.98 6.83
C LEU A 15 -9.68 -15.02 7.12
N GLY A 16 -9.73 -16.19 6.48
CA GLY A 16 -8.70 -17.21 6.62
C GLY A 16 -7.33 -16.71 6.12
N ILE A 17 -7.30 -15.94 5.03
CA ILE A 17 -6.05 -15.32 4.54
C ILE A 17 -5.48 -14.34 5.57
N LEU A 18 -6.31 -13.45 6.14
CA LEU A 18 -5.86 -12.51 7.17
C LEU A 18 -5.38 -13.23 8.43
N ALA A 19 -6.09 -14.27 8.87
CA ALA A 19 -5.70 -15.08 10.02
C ALA A 19 -4.36 -15.78 9.78
N ALA A 20 -4.21 -16.47 8.65
CA ALA A 20 -2.96 -17.13 8.25
C ALA A 20 -1.80 -16.12 8.14
N TYR A 21 -2.05 -14.90 7.65
CA TYR A 21 -1.04 -13.84 7.63
C TYR A 21 -0.61 -13.44 9.05
N CYS A 22 -1.56 -13.24 9.96
CA CYS A 22 -1.24 -12.91 11.35
C CYS A 22 -0.42 -14.00 12.04
N ASP A 23 -0.68 -15.27 11.73
CA ASP A 23 0.04 -16.40 12.31
C ASP A 23 1.45 -16.55 11.72
N THR A 24 1.55 -16.61 10.39
CA THR A 24 2.81 -16.86 9.69
C THR A 24 3.75 -15.66 9.66
N SER A 25 3.20 -14.45 9.76
CA SER A 25 3.93 -13.18 9.67
C SER A 25 3.77 -12.31 10.91
N ALA A 26 3.56 -12.91 12.09
CA ALA A 26 3.33 -12.20 13.35
C ALA A 26 4.39 -11.13 13.66
N GLY A 27 5.66 -11.39 13.33
CA GLY A 27 6.75 -10.43 13.49
C GLY A 27 6.57 -9.19 12.61
N THR A 28 6.14 -9.38 11.35
CA THR A 28 5.81 -8.28 10.44
C THR A 28 4.62 -7.48 10.95
N VAL A 29 3.56 -8.15 11.42
CA VAL A 29 2.38 -7.48 11.95
C VAL A 29 2.79 -6.57 13.11
N ARG A 30 3.48 -7.10 14.12
CA ARG A 30 3.86 -6.34 15.32
C ARG A 30 4.87 -5.22 15.05
N ALA A 31 5.87 -5.48 14.23
CA ALA A 31 6.99 -4.55 14.05
C ALA A 31 6.76 -3.50 12.95
N TYR A 32 6.01 -3.86 11.91
CA TYR A 32 5.77 -2.99 10.76
C TYR A 32 4.32 -2.54 10.70
N ASP A 33 3.36 -3.46 10.68
CA ASP A 33 1.97 -3.11 10.38
C ASP A 33 1.27 -2.35 11.52
N LEU A 34 1.58 -2.70 12.77
CA LEU A 34 1.04 -2.08 13.97
C LEU A 34 1.88 -0.89 14.46
N LEU A 35 2.89 -0.49 13.71
CA LEU A 35 3.75 0.62 14.08
C LEU A 35 2.96 1.95 14.01
N PRO A 36 2.85 2.75 15.09
CA PRO A 36 1.91 3.87 15.20
C PRO A 36 1.90 4.83 14.01
N ALA A 37 0.78 4.94 13.29
CA ALA A 37 0.63 5.78 12.12
C ALA A 37 -0.56 6.75 12.32
N PRO A 38 -0.63 7.88 11.60
CA PRO A 38 0.28 8.31 10.53
C PRO A 38 1.52 9.05 11.03
N ARG A 39 2.47 9.35 10.12
CA ARG A 39 3.70 10.08 10.42
C ARG A 39 3.91 11.22 9.42
N ALA A 40 4.39 12.35 9.91
CA ALA A 40 4.66 13.51 9.07
C ALA A 40 5.71 13.21 7.99
N THR A 41 6.79 12.52 8.36
CA THR A 41 7.98 12.29 7.52
C THR A 41 8.58 10.89 7.73
N LEU A 42 9.62 10.54 6.95
CA LEU A 42 10.42 9.35 7.22
C LEU A 42 11.34 9.59 8.42
N THR A 43 11.44 8.58 9.28
CA THR A 43 12.35 8.57 10.43
C THR A 43 13.27 7.35 10.39
N PRO A 44 14.39 7.34 11.14
CA PRO A 44 15.24 6.16 11.26
C PRO A 44 14.45 4.92 11.69
N THR A 45 13.47 5.07 12.58
CA THR A 45 12.58 3.99 13.03
C THR A 45 11.76 3.42 11.89
N VAL A 46 11.13 4.27 11.06
CA VAL A 46 10.35 3.84 9.88
C VAL A 46 11.21 3.01 8.95
N ILE A 47 12.41 3.48 8.62
CA ILE A 47 13.30 2.76 7.71
C ILE A 47 13.77 1.45 8.34
N LYS A 48 14.11 1.46 9.63
CA LYS A 48 14.58 0.27 10.37
C LYS A 48 13.56 -0.87 10.31
N VAL A 49 12.27 -0.60 10.57
CA VAL A 49 11.26 -1.68 10.59
C VAL A 49 10.96 -2.26 9.22
N THR A 50 11.30 -1.56 8.12
CA THR A 50 11.16 -2.09 6.76
C THR A 50 12.21 -3.17 6.43
N ARG A 51 13.29 -3.28 7.21
CA ARG A 51 14.41 -4.21 6.98
C ARG A 51 14.06 -5.64 7.42
N SER A 52 15.00 -6.55 7.19
CA SER A 52 14.99 -7.90 7.77
C SER A 52 15.07 -7.81 9.31
N PRO A 53 14.41 -8.69 10.08
CA PRO A 53 13.64 -9.87 9.63
C PRO A 53 12.17 -9.59 9.27
N TRP A 54 11.68 -8.35 9.38
CA TRP A 54 10.23 -8.09 9.37
C TRP A 54 9.63 -7.91 7.97
N MET A 55 10.16 -6.98 7.17
CA MET A 55 9.60 -6.67 5.85
C MET A 55 10.57 -6.93 4.68
N GLY A 56 11.79 -7.37 5.00
CA GLY A 56 12.75 -7.86 4.02
C GLY A 56 13.22 -6.84 2.99
N SER A 57 13.06 -5.52 3.22
CA SER A 57 13.41 -4.49 2.23
C SER A 57 14.91 -4.38 1.94
N ARG A 58 15.78 -5.04 2.73
CA ARG A 58 17.25 -5.03 2.58
C ARG A 58 17.81 -3.62 2.30
N ILE A 59 17.27 -2.61 3.00
CA ILE A 59 17.74 -1.22 2.90
C ILE A 59 19.08 -1.13 3.60
N SER A 60 20.16 -0.80 2.89
CA SER A 60 21.49 -0.61 3.47
C SER A 60 21.54 0.63 4.39
N HIS A 61 22.63 0.82 5.13
CA HIS A 61 22.81 2.01 5.96
C HIS A 61 22.86 3.28 5.11
N GLU A 62 23.63 3.24 4.04
CA GLU A 62 23.75 4.28 3.03
C GLU A 62 22.41 4.63 2.35
N GLU A 63 21.64 3.62 1.96
CA GLU A 63 20.31 3.80 1.38
C GLU A 63 19.34 4.46 2.38
N ALA A 64 19.44 4.09 3.66
CA ALA A 64 18.63 4.74 4.71
C ALA A 64 19.01 6.20 4.90
N HIS A 65 20.32 6.51 4.96
CA HIS A 65 20.80 7.88 5.10
C HIS A 65 20.35 8.76 3.92
N HIS A 66 20.35 8.19 2.70
CA HIS A 66 19.84 8.87 1.51
C HIS A 66 18.33 9.13 1.58
N LEU A 67 17.53 8.13 2.00
CA LEU A 67 16.09 8.31 2.17
C LEU A 67 15.74 9.38 3.22
N LEU A 68 16.50 9.46 4.31
CA LEU A 68 16.33 10.51 5.32
C LEU A 68 16.67 11.89 4.76
N SER A 69 17.74 11.99 3.97
CA SER A 69 18.08 13.24 3.27
C SER A 69 16.96 13.70 2.32
N LEU A 70 16.43 12.79 1.48
CA LEU A 70 15.29 13.10 0.61
C LEU A 70 14.03 13.49 1.40
N SER A 71 13.82 12.89 2.57
CA SER A 71 12.67 13.20 3.43
C SER A 71 12.68 14.65 3.91
N ASN A 72 13.83 15.31 4.02
CA ASN A 72 13.92 16.70 4.48
C ASN A 72 13.38 17.70 3.44
N THR A 73 13.41 17.35 2.17
CA THR A 73 12.99 18.22 1.05
C THR A 73 11.72 17.73 0.36
N ALA A 74 11.12 16.64 0.84
CA ALA A 74 9.92 16.08 0.26
C ALA A 74 8.68 16.94 0.56
N PRO A 75 7.71 17.03 -0.38
CA PRO A 75 6.52 17.86 -0.23
C PRO A 75 5.46 17.20 0.69
N TRP A 76 5.84 16.88 1.93
CA TRP A 76 4.97 16.15 2.87
C TRP A 76 3.68 16.89 3.20
N ALA A 77 3.75 18.22 3.32
CA ALA A 77 2.61 19.06 3.72
C ALA A 77 1.48 19.07 2.68
N ALA A 78 1.80 18.82 1.40
CA ALA A 78 0.81 18.75 0.33
C ALA A 78 -0.08 17.49 0.40
N VAL A 79 0.31 16.49 1.19
CA VAL A 79 -0.41 15.22 1.33
C VAL A 79 -0.79 14.99 2.79
N PRO A 80 -2.07 15.14 3.17
CA PRO A 80 -2.52 14.91 4.54
C PRO A 80 -2.09 13.54 5.08
N ALA A 81 -1.70 13.50 6.34
CA ALA A 81 -1.21 12.28 6.98
C ALA A 81 -2.29 11.18 7.05
N THR A 82 -3.55 11.58 7.13
CA THR A 82 -4.75 10.74 7.19
C THR A 82 -5.41 10.51 5.82
N ALA A 83 -4.78 10.93 4.72
CA ALA A 83 -5.33 10.74 3.39
C ALA A 83 -5.53 9.25 3.04
N HIS A 84 -6.56 8.96 2.24
CA HIS A 84 -6.88 7.61 1.78
C HIS A 84 -6.84 7.50 0.25
N LEU A 85 -6.39 6.35 -0.26
CA LEU A 85 -6.30 6.10 -1.69
C LEU A 85 -7.66 6.06 -2.39
N ARG A 86 -8.73 5.64 -1.69
CA ARG A 86 -10.10 5.66 -2.23
C ARG A 86 -10.55 7.06 -2.61
N ASP A 87 -10.08 8.08 -1.90
CA ASP A 87 -10.43 9.48 -2.11
C ASP A 87 -9.53 10.17 -3.14
N ALA A 88 -8.40 9.55 -3.50
CA ALA A 88 -7.45 10.09 -4.47
C ALA A 88 -7.86 9.76 -5.91
N ASP A 89 -8.78 10.54 -6.49
CA ASP A 89 -9.25 10.28 -7.86
C ASP A 89 -8.20 10.65 -8.93
N PRO A 90 -7.76 9.70 -9.78
CA PRO A 90 -6.82 10.01 -10.85
C PRO A 90 -7.41 10.85 -11.99
N GLN A 91 -8.71 11.09 -12.08
CA GLN A 91 -9.32 11.94 -13.11
C GLN A 91 -9.50 13.40 -12.67
N VAL A 92 -9.38 13.68 -11.37
CA VAL A 92 -9.42 15.05 -10.86
C VAL A 92 -8.01 15.64 -10.95
N GLU A 93 -7.90 16.80 -11.59
CA GLU A 93 -6.64 17.52 -11.74
C GLU A 93 -6.31 18.34 -10.49
N ASN A 94 -5.02 18.40 -10.15
CA ASN A 94 -4.49 19.19 -9.04
C ASN A 94 -5.08 18.82 -7.67
N ASP A 95 -5.39 17.53 -7.48
CA ASP A 95 -5.98 17.00 -6.25
C ASP A 95 -5.07 15.94 -5.59
N LEU A 96 -5.57 15.25 -4.58
CA LEU A 96 -4.84 14.32 -3.74
C LEU A 96 -4.03 13.27 -4.52
N TYR A 97 -4.55 12.76 -5.65
CA TYR A 97 -3.81 11.82 -6.48
C TYR A 97 -2.53 12.46 -7.07
N ASP A 98 -2.62 13.72 -7.48
CA ASP A 98 -1.49 14.48 -8.02
C ASP A 98 -0.45 14.77 -6.95
N GLU A 99 -0.87 15.24 -5.77
CA GLU A 99 0.05 15.51 -4.66
C GLU A 99 0.73 14.23 -4.16
N ALA A 100 -0.02 13.13 -4.06
CA ALA A 100 0.54 11.82 -3.72
C ALA A 100 1.56 11.36 -4.77
N LEU A 101 1.27 11.58 -6.05
CA LEU A 101 2.17 11.23 -7.14
C LEU A 101 3.43 12.10 -7.16
N ARG A 102 3.33 13.40 -6.87
CA ARG A 102 4.48 14.32 -6.73
C ARG A 102 5.38 13.88 -5.58
N LEU A 103 4.80 13.59 -4.40
CA LEU A 103 5.54 13.09 -3.25
C LEU A 103 6.26 11.77 -3.57
N HIS A 104 5.59 10.82 -4.22
CA HIS A 104 6.23 9.56 -4.63
C HIS A 104 7.31 9.77 -5.70
N ARG A 105 7.06 10.62 -6.71
CA ARG A 105 8.03 10.98 -7.75
C ARG A 105 9.29 11.61 -7.17
N HIS A 106 9.17 12.43 -6.11
CA HIS A 106 10.33 12.99 -5.38
C HIS A 106 11.30 11.89 -4.93
N PHE A 107 10.82 10.83 -4.30
CA PHE A 107 11.66 9.71 -3.89
C PHE A 107 12.16 8.87 -5.06
N ILE A 108 11.32 8.65 -6.07
CA ILE A 108 11.63 7.75 -7.19
C ILE A 108 12.63 8.36 -8.15
N HIS A 109 12.54 9.66 -8.45
CA HIS A 109 13.44 10.33 -9.39
C HIS A 109 14.80 10.63 -8.76
N ASN A 110 14.84 10.92 -7.45
CA ASN A 110 16.08 11.23 -6.73
C ASN A 110 16.69 10.03 -6.01
N ARG A 111 16.25 8.80 -6.35
CA ARG A 111 16.75 7.58 -5.69
C ARG A 111 18.21 7.31 -6.05
N ARG A 112 18.91 6.66 -5.13
CA ARG A 112 20.18 5.99 -5.43
C ARG A 112 19.96 4.63 -6.14
N PRO A 113 20.96 4.12 -6.87
CA PRO A 113 20.98 2.72 -7.32
C PRO A 113 20.73 1.77 -6.14
N GLY A 114 19.94 0.72 -6.35
CA GLY A 114 19.52 -0.22 -5.30
C GLY A 114 18.22 0.13 -4.58
N LEU A 115 17.82 1.41 -4.54
CA LEU A 115 16.56 1.86 -3.94
C LEU A 115 15.35 1.68 -4.88
N GLY A 116 14.98 0.44 -5.15
CA GLY A 116 13.83 0.12 -6.00
C GLY A 116 12.47 0.57 -5.43
N LEU A 117 11.46 0.58 -6.30
CA LEU A 117 10.07 0.93 -5.99
C LEU A 117 9.50 0.19 -4.77
N GLY A 118 9.84 -1.09 -4.61
CA GLY A 118 9.39 -1.89 -3.45
C GLY A 118 9.90 -1.35 -2.11
N LYS A 119 11.16 -0.88 -2.05
CA LYS A 119 11.72 -0.28 -0.83
C LYS A 119 11.06 1.06 -0.52
N ILE A 120 10.91 1.91 -1.52
CA ILE A 120 10.32 3.25 -1.38
C ILE A 120 8.85 3.16 -0.98
N SER A 121 8.06 2.32 -1.64
CA SER A 121 6.64 2.14 -1.33
C SER A 121 6.39 1.65 0.10
N LYS A 122 7.21 0.71 0.60
CA LYS A 122 7.14 0.26 2.00
C LYS A 122 7.42 1.37 3.00
N CYS A 123 8.37 2.26 2.72
CA CYS A 123 8.65 3.42 3.57
C CYS A 123 7.50 4.44 3.54
N LEU A 124 6.99 4.76 2.35
CA LEU A 124 5.87 5.69 2.19
C LEU A 124 4.59 5.17 2.85
N HIS A 125 4.31 3.87 2.71
CA HIS A 125 3.18 3.20 3.35
C HIS A 125 3.18 3.43 4.87
N LEU A 126 4.32 3.27 5.56
CA LEU A 126 4.40 3.53 7.01
C LEU A 126 4.17 4.98 7.43
N THR A 127 4.29 5.94 6.50
CA THR A 127 3.96 7.34 6.79
C THR A 127 2.48 7.62 6.63
N ARG A 128 1.85 7.05 5.59
CA ARG A 128 0.43 7.24 5.24
C ARG A 128 -0.17 5.90 4.80
N PRO A 129 -0.49 4.99 5.73
CA PRO A 129 -0.90 3.63 5.40
C PRO A 129 -2.20 3.58 4.61
N GLY A 130 -3.08 4.57 4.79
CA GLY A 130 -4.33 4.70 4.04
C GLY A 130 -4.15 5.09 2.57
N LEU A 131 -3.01 5.66 2.19
CA LEU A 131 -2.80 6.28 0.87
C LEU A 131 -1.84 5.49 -0.02
N PHE A 132 -0.68 5.07 0.48
CA PHE A 132 0.37 4.50 -0.36
C PHE A 132 0.31 2.96 -0.36
N PRO A 133 0.06 2.31 -1.51
CA PRO A 133 0.19 0.86 -1.64
C PRO A 133 1.65 0.41 -1.56
N ILE A 134 1.87 -0.80 -1.05
CA ILE A 134 3.16 -1.48 -1.14
C ILE A 134 3.28 -2.07 -2.54
N LEU A 135 4.29 -1.65 -3.31
CA LEU A 135 4.44 -2.03 -4.73
C LEU A 135 5.70 -2.88 -4.95
N ASP A 136 5.78 -3.99 -4.25
CA ASP A 136 6.87 -4.95 -4.44
C ASP A 136 6.71 -5.75 -5.75
N SER A 137 7.56 -6.76 -5.96
CA SER A 137 7.49 -7.59 -7.17
C SER A 137 6.24 -8.45 -7.25
N ALA A 138 5.74 -8.97 -6.12
CA ALA A 138 4.60 -9.87 -6.09
C ALA A 138 3.31 -9.09 -6.39
N VAL A 139 3.08 -7.97 -5.70
CA VAL A 139 1.92 -7.10 -5.91
C VAL A 139 1.91 -6.58 -7.35
N ARG A 140 3.05 -6.10 -7.87
CA ARG A 140 3.13 -5.64 -9.26
C ARG A 140 2.95 -6.75 -10.28
N LYS A 141 3.31 -8.00 -9.95
CA LYS A 141 3.04 -9.15 -10.82
C LYS A 141 1.53 -9.42 -10.86
N ARG A 142 0.88 -9.48 -9.69
CA ARG A 142 -0.57 -9.72 -9.55
C ARG A 142 -1.39 -8.64 -10.26
N TYR A 143 -1.09 -7.37 -10.02
CA TYR A 143 -1.83 -6.24 -10.59
C TYR A 143 -1.42 -5.86 -12.01
N ARG A 144 -0.52 -6.59 -12.66
CA ARG A 144 0.06 -6.17 -13.95
C ARG A 144 -1.01 -5.90 -15.02
N ARG A 145 -2.03 -6.75 -15.12
CA ARG A 145 -3.12 -6.67 -16.10
C ARG A 145 -4.05 -5.50 -15.77
N ALA A 146 -4.63 -5.51 -14.57
CA ALA A 146 -5.51 -4.43 -14.08
C ALA A 146 -4.84 -3.04 -14.15
N ALA A 147 -3.54 -2.93 -13.82
CA ALA A 147 -2.80 -1.68 -13.93
C ALA A 147 -2.58 -1.22 -15.38
N LYS A 148 -2.47 -2.14 -16.34
CA LYS A 148 -2.38 -1.80 -17.77
C LYS A 148 -3.73 -1.27 -18.26
N GLU A 149 -4.81 -1.96 -17.92
CA GLU A 149 -6.19 -1.55 -18.25
C GLU A 149 -6.49 -0.16 -17.65
N ALA A 150 -6.18 0.05 -16.37
CA ALA A 150 -6.35 1.35 -15.72
C ALA A 150 -5.56 2.48 -16.42
N ALA A 151 -4.33 2.20 -16.88
CA ALA A 151 -3.56 3.19 -17.63
C ALA A 151 -4.19 3.54 -18.99
N GLN A 152 -4.77 2.54 -19.68
CA GLN A 152 -5.47 2.75 -20.93
C GLN A 152 -6.74 3.57 -20.73
N THR A 153 -7.54 3.27 -19.71
CA THR A 153 -8.73 4.05 -19.35
C THR A 153 -8.38 5.51 -19.05
N LEU A 154 -7.35 5.76 -18.25
CA LEU A 154 -6.90 7.12 -17.94
C LEU A 154 -6.39 7.87 -19.17
N THR A 155 -5.72 7.18 -20.08
CA THR A 155 -5.25 7.78 -21.35
C THR A 155 -6.45 8.15 -22.23
N ALA A 156 -7.44 7.26 -22.35
CA ALA A 156 -8.66 7.51 -23.11
C ALA A 156 -9.50 8.65 -22.50
N ALA A 157 -9.46 8.82 -21.18
CA ALA A 157 -10.10 9.92 -20.47
C ALA A 157 -9.32 11.26 -20.54
N GLY A 158 -8.20 11.32 -21.26
CA GLY A 158 -7.41 12.55 -21.42
C GLY A 158 -6.46 12.88 -20.26
N CYS A 159 -6.30 12.00 -19.28
CA CYS A 159 -5.41 12.22 -18.12
C CYS A 159 -3.93 11.95 -18.49
N LEU A 160 -3.31 12.84 -19.26
CA LEU A 160 -2.01 12.61 -19.90
C LEU A 160 -0.80 12.55 -18.94
N ASP A 161 -0.91 13.13 -17.75
CA ASP A 161 0.16 13.16 -16.72
C ASP A 161 0.21 11.90 -15.85
N ARG A 162 -0.71 10.96 -16.08
CA ARG A 162 -0.81 9.68 -15.37
C ARG A 162 0.17 8.65 -15.94
N PRO A 163 0.52 7.60 -15.16
CA PRO A 163 1.39 6.52 -15.66
C PRO A 163 0.82 5.84 -16.92
N ARG A 164 1.45 6.07 -18.08
CA ARG A 164 0.96 5.58 -19.39
C ARG A 164 1.05 4.06 -19.59
N ARG A 165 2.02 3.41 -18.95
CA ARG A 165 2.23 1.96 -19.15
C ARG A 165 1.42 1.12 -18.17
N ARG A 166 1.41 1.51 -16.90
CA ARG A 166 0.77 0.78 -15.77
C ARG A 166 0.43 1.75 -14.65
N ALA A 167 -0.86 1.94 -14.39
CA ALA A 167 -1.39 2.79 -13.32
C ALA A 167 -1.78 1.94 -12.11
N TYR A 168 -0.80 1.42 -11.37
CA TYR A 168 -1.03 0.50 -10.25
C TYR A 168 -1.92 1.10 -9.16
N TRP A 169 -1.71 2.35 -8.80
CA TRP A 169 -2.52 3.01 -7.76
C TRP A 169 -3.98 3.16 -8.18
N ALA A 170 -4.23 3.50 -9.45
CA ALA A 170 -5.59 3.57 -9.98
C ALA A 170 -6.28 2.19 -9.98
N ALA A 171 -5.55 1.12 -10.33
CA ALA A 171 -6.08 -0.24 -10.27
C ALA A 171 -6.40 -0.68 -8.83
N ILE A 172 -5.48 -0.44 -7.89
CA ILE A 172 -5.68 -0.76 -6.47
C ILE A 172 -6.83 0.08 -5.89
N ARG A 173 -6.93 1.36 -6.26
CA ARG A 173 -8.06 2.23 -5.89
C ARG A 173 -9.39 1.64 -6.34
N GLN A 174 -9.49 1.17 -7.58
CA GLN A 174 -10.71 0.56 -8.10
C GLN A 174 -11.13 -0.65 -7.26
N ASP A 175 -10.19 -1.51 -6.88
CA ASP A 175 -10.47 -2.66 -6.03
C ASP A 175 -10.89 -2.24 -4.61
N LEU A 176 -10.29 -1.19 -4.04
CA LEU A 176 -10.73 -0.62 -2.75
C LEU A 176 -12.17 -0.11 -2.81
N LEU A 177 -12.54 0.60 -3.88
CA LEU A 177 -13.90 1.12 -4.06
C LEU A 177 -14.92 -0.02 -4.20
N ARG A 178 -14.59 -1.05 -5.01
CA ARG A 178 -15.47 -2.20 -5.23
C ARG A 178 -15.60 -3.11 -4.00
N SER A 179 -14.58 -3.10 -3.13
CA SER A 179 -14.51 -3.98 -1.97
C SER A 179 -14.93 -3.32 -0.66
N GLN A 180 -15.48 -2.09 -0.69
CA GLN A 180 -15.75 -1.31 0.51
C GLN A 180 -16.60 -2.08 1.54
N ASP A 181 -17.75 -2.61 1.12
CA ASP A 181 -18.64 -3.37 1.99
C ASP A 181 -18.01 -4.71 2.43
N GLY A 182 -17.29 -5.37 1.52
CA GLY A 182 -16.59 -6.62 1.83
C GLY A 182 -15.48 -6.42 2.86
N LEU A 183 -14.72 -5.33 2.77
CA LEU A 183 -13.67 -4.97 3.74
C LEU A 183 -14.28 -4.60 5.10
N ALA A 184 -15.42 -3.91 5.13
CA ALA A 184 -16.14 -3.63 6.37
C ALA A 184 -16.63 -4.93 7.04
N GLN A 185 -17.19 -5.87 6.27
CA GLN A 185 -17.58 -7.19 6.76
C GLN A 185 -16.37 -7.98 7.27
N LEU A 186 -15.25 -7.96 6.54
CA LEU A 186 -14.01 -8.63 6.97
C LEU A 186 -13.53 -8.08 8.31
N ARG A 187 -13.53 -6.76 8.49
CA ARG A 187 -13.16 -6.13 9.77
C ARG A 187 -14.08 -6.57 10.90
N SER A 188 -15.39 -6.60 10.66
CA SER A 188 -16.37 -7.06 11.66
C SER A 188 -16.07 -8.50 12.08
N ALA A 189 -15.94 -9.42 11.11
CA ALA A 189 -15.67 -10.83 11.39
C ALA A 189 -14.31 -11.04 12.07
N ALA A 190 -13.27 -10.32 11.64
CA ALA A 190 -11.94 -10.40 12.23
C ALA A 190 -11.89 -9.81 13.66
N SER A 191 -12.77 -8.87 14.00
CA SER A 191 -12.87 -8.31 15.35
C SER A 191 -13.44 -9.30 16.39
N GLU A 192 -14.16 -10.31 15.93
CA GLU A 192 -14.74 -11.39 16.75
C GLU A 192 -13.86 -12.65 16.77
N HIS A 193 -12.72 -12.63 16.08
CA HIS A 193 -11.84 -13.79 15.94
C HIS A 193 -11.12 -14.13 17.26
N ASP A 194 -10.87 -15.42 17.53
CA ASP A 194 -10.25 -15.89 18.77
C ASP A 194 -8.80 -15.41 18.95
N ASN A 195 -8.05 -15.29 17.85
CA ASN A 195 -6.69 -14.76 17.85
C ASN A 195 -6.65 -13.24 18.07
N ALA A 196 -6.01 -12.80 19.17
CA ALA A 196 -5.88 -11.39 19.53
C ALA A 196 -5.16 -10.53 18.48
N LEU A 197 -4.18 -11.10 17.76
CA LEU A 197 -3.44 -10.38 16.73
C LEU A 197 -4.31 -10.11 15.50
N VAL A 198 -5.24 -11.02 15.18
CA VAL A 198 -6.24 -10.84 14.11
C VAL A 198 -7.20 -9.71 14.46
N ARG A 199 -7.70 -9.69 15.71
CA ARG A 199 -8.56 -8.60 16.20
C ARG A 199 -7.85 -7.25 16.15
N GLU A 200 -6.59 -7.21 16.59
CA GLU A 200 -5.80 -5.98 16.56
C GLU A 200 -5.51 -5.51 15.13
N ALA A 201 -5.19 -6.43 14.21
CA ALA A 201 -5.02 -6.13 12.79
C ALA A 201 -6.32 -5.56 12.18
N ALA A 202 -7.48 -6.15 12.49
CA ALA A 202 -8.78 -5.67 12.03
C ALA A 202 -9.08 -4.22 12.45
N GLN A 203 -8.56 -3.79 13.60
CA GLN A 203 -8.73 -2.43 14.11
C GLN A 203 -7.72 -1.45 13.53
N LYS A 204 -6.47 -1.86 13.37
CA LYS A 204 -5.35 -0.93 13.11
C LYS A 204 -4.87 -0.88 11.67
N LEU A 205 -5.06 -1.93 10.88
CA LEU A 205 -4.61 -1.94 9.48
C LEU A 205 -5.46 -0.99 8.65
N SER A 206 -4.86 -0.33 7.65
CA SER A 206 -5.60 0.40 6.63
C SER A 206 -6.24 -0.57 5.63
N ASP A 207 -7.28 -0.13 4.91
CA ASP A 207 -7.87 -0.92 3.82
C ASP A 207 -6.86 -1.22 2.71
N VAL A 208 -5.93 -0.30 2.44
CA VAL A 208 -4.81 -0.54 1.51
C VAL A 208 -3.95 -1.71 1.99
N ARG A 209 -3.65 -1.80 3.29
CA ARG A 209 -2.82 -2.88 3.83
C ARG A 209 -3.57 -4.20 3.87
N LEU A 210 -4.86 -4.19 4.24
CA LEU A 210 -5.71 -5.37 4.15
C LEU A 210 -5.73 -5.91 2.72
N LEU A 211 -5.96 -5.05 1.72
CA LEU A 211 -5.96 -5.45 0.32
C LEU A 211 -4.59 -6.00 -0.14
N ASP A 212 -3.49 -5.40 0.34
CA ASP A 212 -2.15 -5.92 0.09
C ASP A 212 -1.97 -7.34 0.66
N ILE A 213 -2.38 -7.58 1.91
CA ILE A 213 -2.32 -8.92 2.53
C ILE A 213 -3.12 -9.94 1.71
N LEU A 214 -4.33 -9.57 1.27
CA LEU A 214 -5.16 -10.41 0.42
C LEU A 214 -4.55 -10.68 -0.97
N THR A 215 -3.58 -9.87 -1.40
CA THR A 215 -2.81 -10.08 -2.64
C THR A 215 -1.89 -11.29 -2.58
N TRP A 216 -1.55 -11.75 -1.38
CA TRP A 216 -0.71 -12.93 -1.15
C TRP A 216 -1.50 -14.23 -1.05
N ALA A 217 -2.83 -14.17 -1.20
CA ALA A 217 -3.64 -15.36 -1.34
C ALA A 217 -3.14 -16.22 -2.51
N PRO A 218 -3.07 -17.55 -2.36
CA PRO A 218 -2.90 -18.41 -3.51
C PRO A 218 -4.00 -18.10 -4.54
N ASN A 219 -3.63 -18.01 -5.82
CA ASN A 219 -4.63 -17.81 -6.87
C ASN A 219 -5.67 -18.94 -6.77
N PRO A 220 -6.97 -18.65 -6.92
CA PRO A 220 -7.94 -19.71 -7.13
C PRO A 220 -7.49 -20.53 -8.34
N ALA A 221 -7.45 -21.85 -8.15
CA ALA A 221 -7.11 -22.82 -9.19
C ALA A 221 -8.13 -22.78 -10.34
#